data_AF-A0ABD0ACW9-F1
#
_entry.id   AF-A0ABD0ACW9-F1
#
_cell.length_a   1.000
_cell.length_b   1.000
_cell.length_c   1.000
_cell.angle_alpha   90.00
_cell.angle_beta   90.00
_cell.angle_gamma   90.00
#
_symmetry.space_group_name_H-M   'P 1'
#
loop_
_entity.id
_entity.type
_entity.pdbx_description
1 polymer ?
#
loop_
_entity_poly.entity_id
_entity_poly.type
_entity_poly.pdbx_seq_one_letter_code
_entity_poly.pdbx_strand_id
1 'polypeptide(L)' 'MGYLLSFDKLVDTSPESGMVFRPLTPKLETNLYLVWKKYQTFSPIAERFLKQIKKSFGQKQTSGS' A
#
# COMPACT_ATOMS: atom_id res chain seq x y z
N MET A 1 -1.39 -20.36 20.15
CA MET A 1 -1.47 -18.91 19.91
C MET A 1 -0.73 -18.61 18.61
N GLY A 2 -1.41 -18.02 17.63
CA GLY A 2 -0.83 -17.70 16.33
C GLY A 2 -0.77 -16.18 16.13
N TYR A 3 0.27 -15.71 15.44
CA TYR A 3 0.45 -14.30 15.09
C TYR A 3 0.70 -14.19 13.59
N LEU A 4 0.15 -13.16 12.97
CA LEU A 4 0.39 -12.84 11.57
C LEU A 4 1.25 -11.58 11.50
N LEU A 5 2.40 -11.69 10.86
CA LEU A 5 3.20 -10.53 10.48
C LEU A 5 2.74 -10.06 9.10
N SER A 6 2.19 -8.85 9.02
CA SER A 6 1.65 -8.26 7.80
C SER A 6 1.75 -6.73 7.82
N PHE A 7 1.45 -6.09 6.70
CA PHE A 7 1.35 -4.64 6.60
C PHE A 7 0.05 -4.13 7.21
N ASP A 8 0.09 -2.89 7.70
CA ASP A 8 -1.11 -2.17 8.13
C ASP A 8 -2.14 -2.11 6.99
N LYS A 9 -3.42 -2.31 7.32
CA LYS A 9 -4.57 -2.29 6.39
C LYS A 9 -4.56 -3.33 5.26
N LEU A 10 -3.66 -4.33 5.31
CA LEU A 10 -3.63 -5.41 4.31
C LEU A 10 -4.59 -6.56 4.66
N VAL A 11 -4.83 -6.78 5.95
CA VAL A 11 -5.72 -7.82 6.47
C VAL A 11 -6.91 -7.21 7.18
N ASP A 12 -8.03 -7.93 7.21
CA ASP A 12 -9.20 -7.50 7.95
C ASP A 12 -8.90 -7.56 9.46
N THR A 13 -8.81 -6.38 10.07
CA THR A 13 -8.71 -6.18 11.51
C THR A 13 -9.89 -5.36 12.02
N SER A 14 -11.04 -5.46 11.33
CA SER A 14 -12.30 -4.94 11.82
C SER A 14 -12.69 -5.60 13.14
N PRO A 15 -13.49 -4.95 13.99
CA PRO A 15 -13.98 -5.55 15.23
C PRO A 15 -14.65 -6.92 15.03
N GLU A 16 -15.28 -7.14 13.88
CA GLU A 16 -15.99 -8.37 13.52
C GLU A 16 -15.03 -9.53 13.21
N SER A 17 -13.81 -9.24 12.76
CA SER A 17 -12.78 -10.25 12.41
C SER A 17 -12.15 -10.94 13.63
N GLY A 18 -12.28 -10.35 14.83
CA GLY A 18 -11.59 -10.79 16.03
C GLY A 18 -10.05 -10.60 15.99
N MET A 19 -9.51 -9.95 14.96
CA MET A 19 -8.09 -9.64 14.84
C MET A 19 -7.79 -8.20 15.27
N VAL A 20 -6.62 -7.97 15.85
CA VAL A 20 -6.13 -6.64 16.22
C VAL A 20 -4.74 -6.43 15.60
N PHE A 21 -4.59 -5.36 14.82
CA PHE A 21 -3.28 -4.95 14.34
C PHE A 21 -2.45 -4.39 15.50
N ARG A 22 -1.23 -4.90 15.67
CA ARG A 22 -0.26 -4.38 16.64
C ARG A 22 1.00 -3.92 15.90
N PRO A 23 1.32 -2.62 15.89
CA PRO A 23 2.52 -2.13 15.23
C PRO A 23 3.78 -2.62 15.96
N LEU A 24 4.83 -2.89 15.19
CA LEU A 24 6.14 -3.24 15.74
C LEU A 24 6.83 -2.00 16.34
N THR A 25 7.63 -2.23 17.38
CA THR A 25 8.55 -1.23 17.94
C THR A 25 9.96 -1.83 17.97
N PRO A 26 10.93 -1.23 17.27
CA PRO A 26 10.82 -0.04 16.41
C PRO A 26 9.96 -0.29 15.15
N LYS A 27 9.47 0.79 14.54
CA LYS A 27 8.66 0.71 13.32
C LYS A 27 9.49 0.13 12.17
N LEU A 28 8.94 -0.88 11.50
CA LEU A 28 9.52 -1.46 10.28
C LEU A 28 8.67 -1.05 9.09
N GLU A 29 9.29 -0.37 8.12
CA GLU A 29 8.63 0.14 6.92
C GLU A 29 9.31 -0.39 5.66
N THR A 30 8.54 -0.53 4.59
CA THR A 30 9.06 -0.90 3.26
C THR A 30 8.43 -0.03 2.19
N ASN A 31 9.19 0.29 1.14
CA ASN A 31 8.66 1.02 -0.01
C ASN A 31 7.82 0.09 -0.89
N LEU A 32 6.64 0.56 -1.31
CA LEU A 32 5.79 -0.13 -2.28
C LEU A 32 6.08 0.40 -3.69
N TYR A 33 6.33 -0.50 -4.64
CA TYR A 33 6.62 -0.15 -6.03
C TYR A 33 5.60 -0.77 -6.98
N LEU A 34 5.13 0.03 -7.94
CA LEU A 34 4.37 -0.47 -9.08
C LEU A 34 5.33 -0.57 -10.28
N VAL A 35 5.53 -1.77 -10.82
CA VAL A 35 6.54 -2.07 -11.85
C VAL A 35 5.92 -2.68 -13.11
N TRP A 36 6.50 -2.36 -14.28
CA TRP A 36 6.10 -2.89 -15.59
C TRP A 36 7.30 -2.90 -16.55
N LYS A 37 7.18 -3.60 -17.69
CA LYS A 37 8.23 -3.63 -18.73
C LYS A 37 8.39 -2.24 -19.35
N LYS A 38 9.63 -1.84 -19.69
CA LYS A 38 9.95 -0.51 -20.27
C LYS A 38 9.08 -0.12 -21.47
N TYR A 39 8.68 -1.10 -22.29
CA TYR A 39 7.88 -0.90 -23.50
C TYR A 39 6.49 -1.56 -23.40
N GLN A 40 5.93 -1.63 -22.19
CA GLN A 40 4.59 -2.17 -21.99
C GLN A 40 3.54 -1.22 -22.62
N THR A 41 2.85 -1.70 -23.65
CA THR A 41 1.62 -1.03 -24.12
C THR A 41 0.51 -1.31 -23.12
N PHE A 42 -0.09 -0.25 -22.59
CA PHE A 42 -1.23 -0.35 -21.69
C PHE A 42 -2.53 -0.30 -22.49
N SER A 43 -3.55 -1.03 -22.03
CA SER A 43 -4.91 -0.81 -22.53
C SER A 43 -5.43 0.55 -22.04
N PRO A 44 -6.42 1.16 -22.71
CA PRO A 44 -7.00 2.43 -22.27
C PRO A 44 -7.50 2.41 -20.81
N ILE A 45 -7.99 1.26 -20.33
CA ILE A 45 -8.43 1.08 -18.94
C ILE A 45 -7.22 1.07 -18.00
N ALA A 46 -6.15 0.35 -18.34
CA ALA A 46 -4.94 0.29 -17.53
C ALA A 46 -4.24 1.65 -17.43
N GLU A 47 -4.25 2.46 -18.49
CA GLU A 47 -3.75 3.84 -18.46
C GLU A 47 -4.56 4.72 -17.50
N ARG A 48 -5.89 4.63 -17.55
CA ARG A 48 -6.78 5.37 -16.63
C ARG A 48 -6.53 4.96 -15.19
N PHE A 49 -6.37 3.66 -14.93
CA PHE A 49 -6.03 3.13 -13.62
C PHE A 49 -4.68 3.65 -13.13
N LEU A 50 -3.63 3.60 -13.96
CA LEU A 50 -2.30 4.11 -13.62
C LEU A 50 -2.31 5.61 -13.32
N LYS A 51 -3.07 6.39 -14.10
CA LYS A 51 -3.26 7.83 -13.86
C LYS A 51 -3.93 8.08 -12.50
N GLN A 52 -4.93 7.27 -12.13
CA GLN A 52 -5.59 7.38 -10.84
C GLN A 52 -4.66 7.00 -9.69
N ILE A 53 -3.91 5.89 -9.79
CA ILE A 53 -2.90 5.52 -8.79
C ILE A 53 -1.90 6.66 -8.58
N LYS A 54 -1.33 7.21 -9.66
CA LYS A 54 -0.37 8.32 -9.57
C LYS A 54 -0.98 9.56 -8.91
N LYS A 55 -2.27 9.84 -9.13
CA LYS A 55 -2.96 10.95 -8.46
C LYS A 55 -3.17 10.68 -6.97
N SER A 56 -3.56 9.46 -6.61
CA SER A 56 -3.84 9.06 -5.23
C SER A 56 -2.59 8.94 -4.35
N PHE A 57 -1.46 8.51 -4.92
CA PHE A 57 -0.24 8.20 -4.17
C PHE A 57 0.98 9.07 -4.55
N GLY A 58 0.89 9.91 -5.58
CA GLY A 58 1.99 10.73 -6.09
C GLY A 58 2.18 12.10 -5.43
N GLN A 59 1.39 12.44 -4.42
CA GLN A 59 1.64 13.65 -3.62
C GLN A 59 2.73 13.34 -2.59
N LYS A 60 3.90 13.95 -2.75
CA LYS A 60 4.93 13.98 -1.72
C LYS A 60 4.33 14.55 -0.44
N GLN A 61 4.44 13.80 0.65
CA GLN A 61 4.37 14.36 1.99
C GLN A 61 5.56 15.32 2.15
N THR A 62 5.37 16.59 1.80
CA THR A 62 6.23 17.68 2.27
C THR A 62 5.58 18.26 3.52
N SER A 63 6.05 17.79 4.68
CA SER A 63 5.95 18.54 5.92
C SER A 63 7.04 18.01 6.85
N GLY A 64 8.26 18.46 6.60
CA GLY A 64 9.17 18.76 7.70
C GLY A 64 8.75 20.11 8.27
N SER A 65 8.31 20.11 9.51
CA SER A 65 8.63 21.12 10.52
C SER A 65 8.44 20.52 11.89
#